data_AF-A0A3D5TJ89-F1
#
_entry.id   AF-A0A3D5TJ89-F1
#
_cell.length_a   1.000
_cell.length_b   1.000
_cell.length_c   1.000
_cell.angle_alpha   90.00
_cell.angle_beta   90.00
_cell.angle_gamma   90.00
#
_symmetry.space_group_name_H-M   'P 1'
#
loop_
_entity.id
_entity.type
_entity.pdbx_description
1 polymer ?
#
loop_
_entity_poly.entity_id
_entity_poly.type
_entity_poly.pdbx_seq_one_letter_code
_entity_poly.pdbx_strand_id
1 'polypeptide(L)'
;MTYLRPNSNKTSLSFLLIGLLTVLLLMVFWSVNVYNQTVNLRHDLSASEQKLQELKVANADIKNTLYQAVDSQVLTALGEERGLMKVKSPDYIQVDGSWSVVSASQL
;
A
#
# COMPACT_ATOMS: atom_id res chain seq x y z
N MET A 1 35.60 -70.81 -29.36
CA MET A 1 36.04 -69.65 -28.55
C MET A 1 34.88 -68.69 -28.41
N THR A 2 34.47 -68.38 -27.19
CA THR A 2 33.30 -67.53 -26.92
C THR A 2 33.77 -66.11 -26.66
N TYR A 3 33.43 -65.19 -27.56
CA TYR A 3 33.76 -63.77 -27.44
C TYR A 3 32.75 -63.08 -26.52
N LEU A 4 33.20 -62.73 -25.31
CA LEU A 4 32.44 -61.86 -24.40
C LEU A 4 32.65 -60.40 -24.83
N ARG A 5 31.58 -59.75 -25.30
CA ARG A 5 31.60 -58.34 -25.71
C ARG A 5 31.31 -57.45 -24.49
N PRO A 6 32.17 -56.47 -24.15
CA PRO A 6 31.92 -55.56 -23.03
C PRO A 6 30.77 -54.59 -23.37
N ASN A 7 29.80 -54.50 -22.46
CA ASN A 7 28.63 -53.62 -22.56
C ASN A 7 29.05 -52.14 -22.33
N SER A 8 29.15 -51.36 -23.41
CA SER A 8 29.59 -49.95 -23.42
C SER A 8 28.52 -48.93 -23.01
N ASN A 9 27.31 -49.39 -22.65
CA ASN A 9 26.14 -48.53 -22.47
C ASN A 9 26.10 -47.83 -21.09
N LYS A 10 27.03 -48.21 -20.19
CA LYS A 10 27.03 -47.79 -18.78
C LYS A 10 27.31 -46.28 -18.60
N THR A 11 28.07 -45.68 -19.51
CA THR A 11 28.46 -44.26 -19.42
C THR A 11 27.29 -43.32 -19.67
N SER A 12 26.44 -43.60 -20.67
CA SER A 12 25.24 -42.78 -20.93
C SER A 12 24.19 -42.90 -19.82
N LEU A 13 24.01 -44.10 -19.25
CA LEU A 13 23.09 -44.31 -18.12
C LEU A 13 23.57 -43.56 -16.87
N SER A 14 24.88 -43.62 -16.58
CA SER A 14 25.47 -42.89 -15.45
C SER A 14 25.30 -41.38 -15.60
N PHE A 15 25.52 -40.85 -16.82
CA PHE A 15 25.31 -39.43 -17.11
C PHE A 15 23.85 -38.98 -16.90
N LEU A 16 22.89 -39.78 -17.34
CA LEU A 16 21.46 -39.52 -17.10
C LEU A 16 21.11 -39.54 -15.61
N LEU A 17 21.63 -40.51 -14.86
CA LEU A 17 21.40 -40.62 -13.41
C LEU A 17 21.98 -39.43 -12.65
N ILE A 18 23.19 -38.98 -13.02
CA ILE A 18 23.83 -37.80 -12.43
C ILE A 18 23.01 -36.54 -12.76
N GLY A 19 22.55 -36.39 -14.00
CA GLY A 19 21.70 -35.28 -14.41
C GLY A 19 20.36 -35.24 -13.66
N LEU A 20 19.74 -36.40 -13.44
CA LEU A 20 18.51 -36.50 -12.65
C LEU A 20 18.76 -36.08 -11.19
N LEU A 21 19.87 -36.54 -10.61
CA LEU A 21 20.22 -36.26 -9.22
C LEU A 21 20.54 -34.77 -9.00
N THR A 22 21.23 -34.12 -9.95
CA THR A 22 21.48 -32.68 -9.88
C THR A 22 20.21 -31.87 -9.99
N VAL A 23 19.28 -32.23 -10.89
CA VAL A 23 17.98 -31.55 -11.01
C VAL A 23 17.16 -31.70 -9.72
N LEU A 24 17.16 -32.88 -9.10
CA LEU A 24 16.48 -33.09 -7.81
C LEU A 24 17.08 -32.22 -6.70
N LEU A 25 18.41 -32.13 -6.61
CA LEU A 25 19.06 -31.27 -5.62
C LEU A 25 18.73 -29.79 -5.84
N LEU A 26 18.72 -29.34 -7.10
CA LEU A 26 18.32 -27.97 -7.45
C LEU A 26 16.87 -27.69 -7.08
N MET A 27 15.95 -28.63 -7.31
CA MET A 27 14.55 -28.49 -6.91
C MET A 27 14.40 -28.34 -5.39
N VAL A 28 15.10 -29.16 -4.61
CA VAL A 28 15.04 -29.07 -3.15
C VAL A 28 15.58 -27.70 -2.69
N PHE A 29 16.73 -27.28 -3.22
CA PHE A 29 17.31 -25.98 -2.89
C PHE A 29 16.37 -24.82 -3.26
N TRP A 30 15.75 -24.89 -4.44
CA TRP A 30 14.79 -23.89 -4.90
C TRP A 30 13.54 -23.84 -4.00
N SER A 31 13.00 -25.00 -3.62
CA SER A 31 11.82 -25.09 -2.77
C SER A 31 12.06 -24.45 -1.40
N VAL A 32 13.23 -24.69 -0.79
CA VAL A 32 13.61 -24.06 0.49
C VAL A 32 13.70 -22.54 0.35
N ASN A 33 14.27 -22.03 -0.74
CA ASN A 33 14.35 -20.58 -0.98
C ASN A 33 12.96 -19.96 -1.16
N VAL A 34 12.10 -20.57 -1.96
CA VAL A 34 10.73 -20.10 -2.18
C VAL A 34 9.94 -20.11 -0.87
N TYR A 35 10.09 -21.15 -0.05
CA TYR A 35 9.46 -21.23 1.26
C TYR A 35 9.90 -20.09 2.17
N ASN A 36 11.22 -19.87 2.31
CA ASN A 36 11.75 -18.79 3.14
C ASN A 36 11.28 -17.41 2.67
N GLN A 37 11.28 -17.16 1.34
CA GLN A 37 10.75 -15.92 0.78
C GLN A 37 9.27 -15.74 1.09
N THR A 38 8.46 -16.80 0.95
CA THR A 38 7.02 -16.75 1.24
C THR A 38 6.75 -16.43 2.72
N VAL A 39 7.50 -17.04 3.63
CA VAL A 39 7.37 -16.78 5.07
C VAL A 39 7.75 -15.35 5.40
N ASN A 40 8.87 -14.85 4.90
CA ASN A 40 9.28 -13.45 5.10
C ASN A 40 8.24 -12.48 4.52
N LEU A 41 7.77 -12.74 3.31
CA LEU A 41 6.78 -11.88 2.66
C LEU A 41 5.47 -11.83 3.45
N ARG A 42 5.08 -12.93 4.09
CA ARG A 42 3.90 -12.98 4.96
C ARG A 42 4.08 -12.13 6.22
N HIS A 43 5.26 -12.15 6.82
CA HIS A 43 5.59 -11.29 7.96
C HIS A 43 5.60 -9.80 7.56
N ASP A 44 6.24 -9.46 6.45
CA ASP A 44 6.30 -8.10 5.93
C ASP A 44 4.91 -7.56 5.57
N LEU A 45 4.05 -8.41 5.01
CA LEU A 45 2.67 -8.07 4.71
C LEU A 45 1.88 -7.79 5.99
N SER A 46 1.98 -8.65 7.00
CA SER A 46 1.31 -8.46 8.29
C SER A 46 1.77 -7.18 8.99
N ALA A 47 3.08 -6.88 8.96
CA ALA A 47 3.61 -5.64 9.52
C ALA A 47 3.11 -4.40 8.74
N SER A 48 3.00 -4.50 7.42
CA SER A 48 2.48 -3.44 6.56
C SER A 48 0.99 -3.19 6.80
N GLU A 49 0.20 -4.24 6.98
CA GLU A 49 -1.22 -4.15 7.33
C GLU A 49 -1.43 -3.47 8.68
N GLN A 50 -0.64 -3.84 9.68
CA GLN A 50 -0.69 -3.21 11.00
C GLN A 50 -0.35 -1.72 10.90
N LYS A 51 0.70 -1.36 10.17
CA LYS A 51 1.08 0.04 9.94
C LYS A 51 -0.01 0.82 9.20
N LEU A 52 -0.69 0.20 8.23
CA LEU A 52 -1.84 0.82 7.56
C LEU A 52 -3.01 1.06 8.51
N GLN A 53 -3.26 0.14 9.43
CA GLN A 53 -4.31 0.31 10.43
C GLN A 53 -3.98 1.44 11.41
N GLU A 54 -2.74 1.52 11.89
CA GLU A 54 -2.26 2.63 12.72
C GLU A 54 -2.41 3.98 11.99
N LEU A 55 -2.02 4.05 10.71
CA LEU A 55 -2.18 5.26 9.90
C LEU A 55 -3.64 5.65 9.71
N LYS A 56 -4.56 4.68 9.56
CA LYS A 56 -6.00 4.95 9.47
C LYS A 56 -6.54 5.53 10.78
N VAL A 57 -6.14 4.98 11.92
CA VAL A 57 -6.52 5.50 13.24
C VAL A 57 -5.97 6.92 13.43
N ALA A 58 -4.69 7.13 13.18
CA ALA A 58 -4.08 8.46 13.27
C ALA A 58 -4.76 9.48 12.33
N ASN A 59 -5.15 9.06 11.13
CA ASN A 59 -5.91 9.93 10.22
C ASN A 59 -7.29 10.29 10.77
N ALA A 60 -8.01 9.32 11.35
CA ALA A 60 -9.30 9.55 11.99
C ALA A 60 -9.17 10.50 13.19
N ASP A 61 -8.13 10.34 14.00
CA ASP A 61 -7.85 11.21 15.15
C ASP A 61 -7.51 12.64 14.72
N ILE A 62 -6.69 12.82 13.69
CA ILE A 62 -6.40 14.13 13.10
C ILE A 62 -7.69 14.77 12.59
N LYS A 63 -8.52 14.00 11.88
CA LYS A 63 -9.80 14.49 11.35
C LYS A 63 -10.76 14.91 12.47
N ASN A 64 -10.82 14.12 13.55
CA ASN A 64 -11.61 14.44 14.73
C ASN A 64 -11.12 15.72 15.41
N THR A 65 -9.79 15.85 15.58
CA THR A 65 -9.16 17.04 16.16
C THR A 65 -9.44 18.28 15.32
N LEU A 66 -9.35 18.16 13.99
CA LEU A 66 -9.68 19.25 13.07
C LEU A 66 -11.14 19.67 13.19
N TYR A 67 -12.07 18.70 13.24
CA TYR A 67 -13.49 19.03 13.41
C TYR A 67 -13.79 19.67 14.75
N GLN A 68 -13.14 19.25 15.83
CA GLN A 68 -13.27 19.92 17.12
C GLN A 68 -12.73 21.36 17.08
N ALA A 69 -11.59 21.58 16.41
CA ALA A 69 -11.00 22.91 16.30
C ALA A 69 -11.82 23.87 15.42
N VAL A 70 -12.49 23.35 14.40
CA VAL A 70 -13.30 24.12 13.43
C VAL A 70 -14.79 24.06 13.79
N ASP A 71 -15.17 23.42 14.89
CA ASP A 71 -16.56 23.35 15.28
C ASP A 71 -17.10 24.77 15.52
N SER A 72 -18.23 25.04 14.90
CA SER A 72 -18.93 26.32 15.00
C SER A 72 -19.20 26.74 16.44
N GLN A 73 -19.39 25.78 17.35
CA GLN A 73 -19.62 26.04 18.77
C GLN A 73 -18.36 26.54 19.46
N VAL A 74 -17.23 25.89 19.21
CA VAL A 74 -15.90 26.30 19.72
C VAL A 74 -15.51 27.65 19.12
N LEU A 75 -15.70 27.83 17.82
CA LEU A 75 -15.39 29.09 17.14
C LEU A 75 -16.30 30.25 17.58
N THR A 76 -17.57 29.99 17.88
CA THR A 76 -18.49 31.02 18.40
C THR A 76 -18.12 31.38 19.84
N ALA A 77 -17.81 30.40 20.69
CA ALA A 77 -17.35 30.65 22.05
C ALA A 77 -16.00 31.41 22.09
N LEU A 78 -15.04 31.00 21.25
CA LEU A 78 -13.76 31.71 21.10
C LEU A 78 -13.94 33.12 20.54
N GLY A 79 -14.92 33.29 19.64
CA GLY A 79 -15.32 34.59 19.11
C GLY A 79 -15.87 35.50 20.20
N GLU A 80 -16.83 35.01 20.99
CA GLU A 80 -17.44 35.75 22.11
C GLU A 80 -16.40 36.12 23.17
N GLU A 81 -15.49 35.22 23.54
CA GLU A 81 -14.40 35.48 24.50
C GLU A 81 -13.43 36.58 23.99
N ARG A 82 -13.20 36.64 22.68
CA ARG A 82 -12.35 37.64 22.03
C ARG A 82 -13.11 38.91 21.63
N GLY A 83 -14.39 39.04 21.98
CA GLY A 83 -15.24 40.18 21.65
C GLY A 83 -15.64 40.28 20.18
N LEU A 84 -15.49 39.20 19.42
CA LEU A 84 -15.86 39.10 18.00
C LEU A 84 -17.35 38.75 17.88
N MET A 85 -18.12 39.61 17.20
CA MET A 85 -19.55 39.40 16.98
C MET A 85 -19.84 38.87 15.58
N LYS A 86 -20.79 37.95 15.47
CA LYS A 86 -21.22 37.37 14.19
C LYS A 86 -21.99 38.41 13.37
N VAL A 87 -21.38 38.92 12.29
CA VAL A 87 -22.00 39.91 11.40
C VAL A 87 -23.01 39.18 10.49
N LYS A 88 -24.31 39.51 10.62
CA LYS A 88 -25.42 38.82 9.93
C LYS A 88 -25.51 39.15 8.43
N SER A 89 -24.98 40.30 8.02
CA SER A 89 -24.90 40.75 6.63
C SER A 89 -23.60 41.53 6.44
N PRO A 90 -22.47 40.83 6.18
CA PRO A 90 -21.20 41.48 5.97
C PRO A 90 -21.17 42.21 4.61
N ASP A 91 -21.00 43.52 4.63
CA ASP A 91 -20.90 44.36 3.42
C ASP A 91 -19.47 44.35 2.81
N TYR A 92 -18.80 43.20 2.85
CA TYR A 92 -17.41 43.05 2.38
C TYR A 92 -17.32 42.67 0.89
N ILE A 93 -18.41 42.21 0.28
CA ILE A 93 -18.46 41.83 -1.13
C ILE A 93 -19.35 42.82 -1.87
N GLN A 94 -18.78 43.97 -2.24
CA GLN A 94 -19.35 44.79 -3.31
C GLN A 94 -19.07 44.06 -4.62
N VAL A 95 -20.06 43.33 -5.12
CA VAL A 95 -20.01 42.76 -6.48
C VAL A 95 -20.17 43.93 -7.44
N ASP A 96 -19.05 44.52 -7.85
CA ASP A 96 -19.03 45.41 -9.01
C ASP A 96 -19.46 44.58 -10.22
N GLY A 97 -20.58 44.97 -10.85
CA GLY A 97 -21.39 44.17 -11.77
C GLY A 97 -20.74 43.81 -13.12
N SER A 98 -19.41 43.81 -13.19
CA SER A 98 -18.64 43.53 -14.41
C SER A 98 -18.33 42.03 -14.62
N TRP A 99 -18.52 41.16 -13.63
CA TRP A 99 -18.00 39.76 -13.70
C TRP A 99 -19.08 38.66 -13.75
N SER A 100 -20.37 39.02 -13.78
CA SER A 100 -21.47 38.03 -13.73
C SER A 100 -21.78 37.31 -15.05
N VAL A 101 -20.94 37.43 -16.09
CA VAL A 101 -21.22 36.84 -17.43
C VAL A 101 -20.42 35.59 -17.77
N VAL A 102 -19.56 35.05 -16.88
CA VAL A 102 -18.69 33.92 -17.25
C VAL A 102 -19.28 32.53 -16.93
N SER A 103 -20.37 32.41 -16.16
CA SER A 103 -20.89 31.08 -15.76
C SER A 103 -22.21 30.65 -16.41
N ALA A 104 -22.72 31.37 -17.41
CA ALA A 104 -24.00 31.05 -18.04
C ALA A 104 -23.92 30.57 -19.51
N SER A 105 -22.73 30.31 -20.05
CA SER A 105 -22.54 29.90 -21.46
C SER A 105 -22.08 28.45 -21.66
N GLN A 106 -22.18 27.59 -20.65
CA GLN A 106 -21.88 26.15 -20.77
C GLN A 106 -23.04 25.23 -20.38
N LEU A 107 -24.24 25.55 -20.86
CA LEU A 107 -25.34 24.59 -20.99
C LEU A 107 -25.85 24.60 -22.43
#